data_AF-A0A2X3JFK8-F1
#
_entry.id   AF-A0A2X3JFK8-F1
#
_cell.length_a   1.000
_cell.length_b   1.000
_cell.length_c   1.000
_cell.angle_alpha   90.00
_cell.angle_beta   90.00
_cell.angle_gamma   90.00
#
_symmetry.space_group_name_H-M   'P 1'
#
loop_
_entity.id
_entity.type
_entity.pdbx_description
1 polymer ?
#
loop_
_entity_poly.entity_id
_entity_poly.type
_entity_poly.pdbx_seq_one_letter_code
_entity_poly.pdbx_strand_id
1 'polypeptide(L)'
;MRVENRRFYAEKMGEIVTDRLEENFRELMNYDFTAQMENSLDQVANHEAEWKAVLDHFFSDFTQQLDKAEKDPEEGGMRPNQMVLTSIDCPTCGRKMGIRTASTGVFLGCSGYALPPKERCKTTINLVPENEVLNVLEGEDAETNALRAKRRCPKCGTAMDSYLIDPKRKLHVCGNNPTCDGYEIEEGEFRIKGYDGPIVEW
;
A
#
# COMPACT_ATOMS: atom_id res chain seq x y z
N MET A 1 2.35 6.24 9.20
CA MET A 1 1.76 5.74 10.46
C MET A 1 0.70 6.72 10.88
N ARG A 2 -0.52 6.25 11.11
CA ARG A 2 -1.62 7.10 11.57
C ARG A 2 -1.81 6.93 13.07
N VAL A 3 -1.90 8.04 13.80
CA VAL A 3 -2.18 8.05 15.24
C VAL A 3 -3.64 8.43 15.44
N GLU A 4 -4.45 7.51 15.95
CA GLU A 4 -5.85 7.73 16.31
C GLU A 4 -6.11 7.17 17.70
N ASN A 5 -6.77 7.93 18.59
CA ASN A 5 -7.08 7.49 19.96
C ASN A 5 -5.88 6.93 20.74
N ARG A 6 -4.68 7.53 20.57
CA ARG A 6 -3.41 7.09 21.19
C ARG A 6 -2.96 5.67 20.77
N ARG A 7 -3.53 5.12 19.70
CA ARG A 7 -3.11 3.87 19.05
C ARG A 7 -2.41 4.20 17.73
N PHE A 8 -1.38 3.41 17.42
CA PHE A 8 -0.69 3.48 16.14
C PHE A 8 -1.34 2.49 15.18
N TYR A 9 -1.70 2.97 14.00
CA TYR A 9 -2.18 2.13 12.91
C TYR A 9 -1.14 2.10 11.80
N ALA A 10 -0.76 0.88 11.40
CA ALA A 10 0.06 0.65 10.23
C ALA A 10 -0.71 1.09 8.99
N GLU A 11 -0.06 1.87 8.13
CA GLU A 11 -0.63 2.21 6.83
C GLU A 11 -0.33 1.07 5.85
N LYS A 12 -1.27 0.79 4.95
CA LYS A 12 -1.11 -0.25 3.94
C LYS A 12 0.16 -0.07 3.10
N MET A 13 0.54 1.17 2.79
CA MET A 13 1.82 1.43 2.12
C MET A 13 3.03 1.16 2.98
N GLY A 14 2.94 1.39 4.29
CA GLY A 14 4.02 1.06 5.22
C GLY A 14 4.29 -0.44 5.21
N GLU A 15 3.24 -1.26 5.24
CA GLU A 15 3.35 -2.72 5.11
C GLU A 15 4.01 -3.10 3.78
N ILE A 16 3.52 -2.57 2.65
CA ILE A 16 4.09 -2.88 1.33
C ILE A 16 5.56 -2.50 1.26
N VAL A 17 5.95 -1.32 1.72
CA VAL A 17 7.36 -0.89 1.71
C VAL A 17 8.21 -1.78 2.62
N THR A 18 7.70 -2.12 3.80
CA THR A 18 8.41 -3.00 4.75
C THR A 18 8.65 -4.36 4.14
N ASP A 19 7.64 -4.98 3.54
CA ASP A 19 7.77 -6.27 2.85
C ASP A 19 8.84 -6.22 1.76
N ARG A 20 8.87 -5.15 0.95
CA ARG A 20 9.86 -4.99 -0.14
C ARG A 20 11.27 -4.79 0.39
N LEU A 21 11.42 -4.02 1.47
CA LEU A 21 12.71 -3.82 2.11
C LEU A 21 13.21 -5.10 2.78
N GLU A 22 12.33 -5.85 3.45
CA GLU A 22 12.69 -7.13 4.07
C GLU A 22 13.05 -8.20 3.02
N GLU A 23 12.37 -8.23 1.86
CA GLU A 23 12.69 -9.14 0.76
C GLU A 23 14.10 -8.89 0.18
N ASN A 24 14.55 -7.63 0.11
CA ASN A 24 15.76 -7.22 -0.63
C ASN A 24 16.95 -6.82 0.25
N PHE A 25 16.69 -6.34 1.46
CA PHE A 25 17.67 -5.77 2.39
C PHE A 25 17.56 -6.41 3.79
N ARG A 26 17.55 -7.75 3.84
CA ARG A 26 17.36 -8.52 5.08
C ARG A 26 18.30 -8.13 6.21
N GLU A 27 19.58 -7.94 5.88
CA GLU A 27 20.57 -7.59 6.90
C GLU A 27 20.32 -6.20 7.47
N LEU A 28 19.99 -5.21 6.63
CA LEU A 28 19.64 -3.86 7.09
C LEU A 28 18.36 -3.83 7.93
N MET A 29 17.41 -4.71 7.63
CA MET A 29 16.14 -4.81 8.34
C MET A 29 16.22 -5.69 9.60
N ASN A 30 17.35 -6.35 9.86
CA ASN A 30 17.55 -7.15 11.05
C ASN A 30 17.69 -6.26 12.29
N TYR A 31 17.04 -6.62 13.39
CA TYR A 31 17.18 -5.96 14.68
C TYR A 31 18.64 -5.88 15.16
N ASP A 32 19.44 -6.89 14.83
CA ASP A 32 20.86 -6.95 15.23
C ASP A 32 21.74 -5.95 14.46
N PHE A 33 21.28 -5.44 13.31
CA PHE A 33 22.06 -4.53 12.48
C PHE A 33 22.44 -3.25 13.21
N THR A 34 21.48 -2.63 13.90
CA THR A 34 21.74 -1.41 14.67
C THR A 34 22.79 -1.67 15.75
N ALA A 35 22.72 -2.80 16.45
CA ALA A 35 23.71 -3.15 17.46
C ALA A 35 25.12 -3.34 16.86
N GLN A 36 25.22 -4.00 15.70
CA GLN A 36 26.50 -4.20 15.01
C GLN A 36 27.07 -2.87 14.47
N MET A 37 26.22 -1.98 13.96
CA MET A 37 26.63 -0.66 13.49
C MET A 37 27.17 0.19 14.64
N GLU A 38 26.44 0.29 15.77
CA GLU A 38 26.90 1.03 16.94
C GLU A 38 28.24 0.50 17.47
N ASN A 39 28.39 -0.83 17.57
CA ASN A 39 29.67 -1.44 17.96
C ASN A 39 30.82 -1.06 17.00
N SER A 40 30.54 -0.99 15.69
CA SER A 40 31.54 -0.59 14.69
C SER A 40 31.90 0.90 14.83
N LEU A 41 30.94 1.75 15.14
CA LEU A 41 31.16 3.18 15.40
C LEU A 41 31.97 3.40 16.69
N ASP A 42 31.71 2.62 17.74
CA ASP A 42 32.48 2.65 18.99
C ASP A 42 33.95 2.23 18.77
N GLN A 43 34.19 1.19 17.98
CA GLN A 43 35.55 0.77 17.61
C GLN A 43 36.29 1.88 16.87
N VAL A 44 35.62 2.61 15.98
CA VAL A 44 36.20 3.78 15.29
C VAL A 44 36.52 4.90 16.30
N ALA A 45 35.60 5.19 17.23
CA ALA A 45 35.81 6.22 18.25
C ALA A 45 37.01 5.90 19.17
N ASN A 46 37.19 4.61 19.50
CA ASN A 46 38.30 4.12 20.32
C ASN A 46 39.61 3.89 19.53
N HIS A 47 39.65 4.25 18.24
CA HIS A 47 40.79 4.02 17.34
C HIS A 47 41.17 2.53 17.19
N GLU A 48 40.21 1.63 17.40
CA GLU A 48 40.34 0.19 17.22
C GLU A 48 40.01 -0.26 15.79
N ALA A 49 39.33 0.60 15.01
CA ALA A 49 39.02 0.39 13.60
C ALA A 49 39.21 1.67 12.77
N GLU A 50 39.64 1.51 11.51
CA GLU A 50 39.73 2.62 10.55
C GLU A 50 38.35 2.91 9.96
N TRP A 51 37.84 4.14 10.17
CA TRP A 51 36.51 4.55 9.74
C TRP A 51 36.25 4.33 8.24
N LYS A 52 37.28 4.52 7.40
CA LYS A 52 37.18 4.27 5.95
C LYS A 52 36.93 2.79 5.65
N ALA A 53 37.64 1.89 6.33
CA ALA A 53 37.48 0.46 6.12
C ALA A 53 36.08 -0.02 6.53
N VAL A 54 35.52 0.54 7.62
CA VAL A 54 34.14 0.26 8.06
C VAL A 54 33.13 0.70 6.99
N LEU A 55 33.29 1.92 6.46
CA LEU A 55 32.42 2.40 5.38
C LEU A 55 32.58 1.58 4.10
N ASP A 56 33.80 1.28 3.69
CA ASP A 56 34.07 0.52 2.46
C ASP A 56 33.42 -0.87 2.51
N HIS A 57 33.50 -1.55 3.66
CA HIS A 57 32.84 -2.84 3.86
C HIS A 57 31.31 -2.72 3.76
N PHE A 58 30.72 -1.77 4.48
CA PHE A 58 29.28 -1.52 4.44
C PHE A 58 28.79 -1.23 3.02
N PHE A 59 29.46 -0.29 2.31
CA PHE A 59 29.07 0.09 0.96
C PHE A 59 29.27 -1.04 -0.05
N SER A 60 30.30 -1.87 0.10
CA SER A 60 30.50 -3.04 -0.77
C SER A 60 29.30 -3.99 -0.73
N ASP A 61 28.78 -4.28 0.45
CA ASP A 61 27.66 -5.21 0.62
C ASP A 61 26.33 -4.54 0.24
N PHE A 62 26.14 -3.27 0.63
CA PHE A 62 24.95 -2.50 0.28
C PHE A 62 24.81 -2.29 -1.23
N THR A 63 25.90 -1.93 -1.93
CA THR A 63 25.88 -1.73 -3.38
C THR A 63 25.50 -3.01 -4.11
N GLN A 64 25.96 -4.18 -3.68
CA GLN A 64 25.54 -5.45 -4.29
C GLN A 64 24.06 -5.74 -4.08
N GLN A 65 23.51 -5.43 -2.89
CA GLN A 65 22.08 -5.58 -2.63
C GLN A 65 21.26 -4.59 -3.46
N LEU A 66 21.74 -3.35 -3.61
CA LEU A 66 21.13 -2.32 -4.44
C LEU A 66 21.12 -2.72 -5.92
N ASP A 67 22.26 -3.13 -6.46
CA ASP A 67 22.41 -3.59 -7.85
C ASP A 67 21.48 -4.77 -8.15
N LYS A 68 21.24 -5.64 -7.17
CA LYS A 68 20.27 -6.73 -7.30
C LYS A 68 18.83 -6.19 -7.28
N ALA A 69 18.50 -5.32 -6.33
CA ALA A 69 17.16 -4.76 -6.18
C ALA A 69 16.72 -3.92 -7.39
N GLU A 70 17.65 -3.31 -8.13
CA GLU A 70 17.38 -2.55 -9.36
C GLU A 70 17.06 -3.42 -10.59
N LYS A 71 17.34 -4.73 -10.54
CA LYS A 71 17.05 -5.63 -11.67
C LYS A 71 15.56 -5.83 -11.90
N ASP A 72 15.23 -6.49 -13.00
CA ASP A 72 13.85 -6.91 -13.22
C ASP A 72 13.40 -7.89 -12.11
N PRO A 73 12.13 -7.84 -11.65
CA PRO A 73 11.61 -8.80 -10.69
C PRO A 73 11.81 -10.28 -11.10
N GLU A 74 11.81 -10.59 -12.40
CA GLU A 74 12.09 -11.95 -12.91
C GLU A 74 13.55 -12.39 -12.67
N GLU A 75 14.47 -11.43 -12.56
CA GLU A 75 15.89 -11.65 -12.26
C GLU A 75 16.20 -11.53 -10.75
N GLY A 76 15.15 -11.44 -9.92
CA GLY A 76 15.27 -11.31 -8.47
C GLY A 76 15.43 -9.88 -7.97
N GLY A 77 15.05 -8.88 -8.78
CA GLY A 77 14.95 -7.49 -8.36
C GLY A 77 13.70 -7.18 -7.53
N MET A 78 13.65 -5.94 -7.02
CA MET A 78 12.59 -5.53 -6.11
C MET A 78 11.24 -5.46 -6.84
N ARG A 79 10.23 -6.09 -6.23
CA ARG A 79 8.89 -6.16 -6.82
C ARG A 79 8.22 -4.77 -6.88
N PRO A 80 7.74 -4.31 -8.04
CA PRO A 80 7.04 -3.05 -8.16
C PRO A 80 5.68 -3.06 -7.46
N ASN A 81 5.22 -1.89 -7.03
CA ASN A 81 3.86 -1.66 -6.58
C ASN A 81 2.92 -1.54 -7.81
N GLN A 82 2.66 -2.67 -8.48
CA GLN A 82 1.81 -2.69 -9.67
C GLN A 82 0.35 -2.43 -9.32
N MET A 83 -0.35 -1.81 -10.27
CA MET A 83 -1.79 -1.61 -10.16
C MET A 83 -2.54 -2.90 -10.51
N VAL A 84 -3.58 -3.22 -9.75
CA VAL A 84 -4.47 -4.34 -10.05
C VAL A 84 -5.58 -3.86 -10.97
N LEU A 85 -5.62 -4.35 -12.21
CA LEU A 85 -6.65 -3.98 -13.17
C LEU A 85 -8.03 -4.43 -12.68
N THR A 86 -9.03 -3.56 -12.82
CA THR A 86 -10.42 -3.85 -12.50
C THR A 86 -11.28 -3.82 -13.75
N SER A 87 -12.53 -4.25 -13.62
CA SER A 87 -13.54 -4.17 -14.68
C SER A 87 -14.09 -2.75 -14.90
N ILE A 88 -13.71 -1.78 -14.07
CA ILE A 88 -14.22 -0.40 -14.10
C ILE A 88 -13.59 0.36 -15.27
N ASP A 89 -14.43 0.99 -16.09
CA ASP A 89 -13.98 1.82 -17.20
C ASP A 89 -13.69 3.27 -16.77
N CYS A 90 -12.65 3.84 -17.36
CA CYS A 90 -12.26 5.23 -17.14
C CYS A 90 -13.29 6.16 -17.79
N PRO A 91 -13.85 7.13 -17.06
CA PRO A 91 -14.88 8.03 -17.59
C PRO A 91 -14.36 8.95 -18.71
N THR A 92 -13.04 9.13 -18.82
CA THR A 92 -12.43 10.05 -19.79
C THR A 92 -12.03 9.36 -21.09
N CYS A 93 -11.58 8.10 -21.04
CA CYS A 93 -11.01 7.42 -22.21
C CYS A 93 -11.56 6.00 -22.45
N GLY A 94 -12.46 5.50 -21.60
CA GLY A 94 -13.08 4.18 -21.73
C GLY A 94 -12.16 2.99 -21.45
N ARG A 95 -10.88 3.21 -21.13
CA ARG A 95 -9.95 2.12 -20.77
C ARG A 95 -10.15 1.64 -19.34
N LYS A 96 -9.72 0.42 -19.05
CA LYS A 96 -9.81 -0.14 -17.69
C LYS A 96 -9.03 0.69 -16.68
N MET A 97 -9.62 0.88 -15.52
CA MET A 97 -8.96 1.43 -14.34
C MET A 97 -8.37 0.30 -13.52
N GLY A 98 -7.44 0.62 -12.63
CA GLY A 98 -6.89 -0.34 -11.69
C GLY A 98 -6.59 0.28 -10.34
N ILE A 99 -6.63 -0.57 -9.32
CA ILE A 99 -6.42 -0.23 -7.93
C ILE A 99 -4.95 0.09 -7.72
N ARG A 100 -4.68 1.26 -7.14
CA ARG A 100 -3.36 1.70 -6.72
C ARG A 100 -3.39 2.00 -5.24
N THR A 101 -2.44 1.42 -4.51
CA THR A 101 -2.19 1.78 -3.11
C THR A 101 -1.06 2.79 -3.09
N ALA A 102 -1.28 3.95 -2.48
CA ALA A 102 -0.28 4.98 -2.25
C ALA A 102 -0.36 5.49 -0.81
N SER A 103 0.57 6.35 -0.40
CA SER A 103 0.66 6.87 0.98
C SER A 103 -0.60 7.65 1.37
N THR A 104 -1.26 8.27 0.40
CA THR A 104 -2.52 9.00 0.59
C THR A 104 -3.75 8.09 0.63
N GLY A 105 -3.59 6.77 0.49
CA GLY A 105 -4.68 5.81 0.47
C GLY A 105 -4.78 5.03 -0.83
N VAL A 106 -5.90 4.31 -0.98
CA VAL A 106 -6.20 3.48 -2.15
C VAL A 106 -7.05 4.30 -3.13
N PHE A 107 -6.74 4.22 -4.43
CA PHE A 107 -7.49 4.92 -5.47
C PHE A 107 -7.50 4.12 -6.77
N LEU A 108 -8.40 4.46 -7.69
CA LEU A 108 -8.41 3.91 -9.04
C LEU A 108 -7.62 4.82 -9.98
N GLY A 109 -6.59 4.28 -10.63
CA GLY A 109 -5.84 4.95 -11.70
C GLY A 109 -6.18 4.38 -13.07
N CYS A 110 -6.26 5.22 -14.10
CA CYS A 110 -6.45 4.75 -15.48
C CYS A 110 -5.24 3.92 -15.96
N SER A 111 -5.47 2.76 -16.60
CA SER A 111 -4.41 1.96 -17.25
C SER A 111 -3.67 2.76 -18.34
N GLY A 112 -4.34 3.74 -18.95
CA GLY A 112 -3.76 4.65 -19.94
C GLY A 112 -2.70 5.61 -19.38
N TYR A 113 -2.42 5.63 -18.08
CA TYR A 113 -1.36 6.47 -17.51
C TYR A 113 0.04 6.05 -17.97
N ALA A 114 0.25 4.75 -18.19
CA ALA A 114 1.54 4.19 -18.63
C ALA A 114 1.86 4.50 -20.11
N LEU A 115 0.89 5.01 -20.87
CA LEU A 115 1.10 5.30 -22.28
C LEU A 115 1.99 6.51 -22.55
N PRO A 116 2.52 6.62 -23.79
CA PRO A 116 3.24 7.80 -24.26
C PRO A 116 2.45 9.09 -24.02
N PRO A 117 3.11 10.24 -23.84
CA PRO A 117 2.46 11.50 -23.47
C PRO A 117 1.26 11.90 -24.35
N LYS A 118 1.26 11.51 -25.64
CA LYS A 118 0.17 11.82 -26.58
C LYS A 118 -1.13 11.06 -26.30
N GLU A 119 -1.06 9.89 -25.69
CA GLU A 119 -2.21 9.02 -25.38
C GLU A 119 -2.40 8.81 -23.88
N ARG A 120 -1.62 9.52 -23.06
CA ARG A 120 -1.61 9.37 -21.61
C ARG A 120 -2.90 9.89 -21.00
N CYS A 121 -3.65 9.01 -20.36
CA CYS A 121 -4.80 9.40 -19.55
C CYS A 121 -4.39 9.53 -18.08
N LYS A 122 -4.51 10.73 -17.51
CA LYS A 122 -4.17 11.03 -16.10
C LYS A 122 -5.35 10.92 -15.14
N THR A 123 -6.50 10.44 -15.60
CA THR A 123 -7.71 10.34 -14.79
C THR A 123 -7.54 9.36 -13.64
N THR A 124 -7.92 9.82 -12.44
CA THR A 124 -7.97 9.04 -11.21
C THR A 124 -9.36 9.18 -10.58
N ILE A 125 -9.79 8.17 -9.84
CA ILE A 125 -11.01 8.21 -9.01
C ILE A 125 -10.59 7.90 -7.58
N ASN A 126 -10.91 8.81 -6.67
CA ASN A 126 -10.66 8.62 -5.24
C ASN A 126 -11.66 7.63 -4.68
N LEU A 127 -11.18 6.71 -3.85
CA LEU A 127 -11.99 5.71 -3.18
C LEU A 127 -12.17 6.13 -1.72
N VAL A 128 -13.42 6.23 -1.26
CA VAL A 128 -13.71 6.62 0.12
C VAL A 128 -13.80 5.36 0.98
N PRO A 129 -12.93 5.15 1.98
CA PRO A 129 -12.98 3.96 2.83
C PRO A 129 -14.26 3.95 3.67
N GLU A 130 -14.94 2.80 3.71
CA GLU A 130 -16.16 2.65 4.52
C GLU A 130 -15.89 2.70 6.03
N ASN A 131 -14.68 2.31 6.45
CA ASN A 131 -14.31 2.22 7.86
C ASN A 131 -14.19 3.59 8.56
N GLU A 132 -14.11 4.71 7.82
CA GLU A 132 -14.17 6.06 8.42
C GLU A 132 -15.56 6.40 8.99
N VAL A 133 -16.56 5.53 8.79
CA VAL A 133 -17.92 5.68 9.35
C VAL A 133 -18.09 4.94 10.70
N LEU A 134 -17.11 4.13 11.13
CA LEU A 134 -17.24 3.21 12.27
C LEU A 134 -16.53 3.66 13.57
N ASN A 135 -15.89 4.84 13.59
CA ASN A 135 -15.16 5.36 14.76
C ASN A 135 -16.04 5.75 15.97
N VAL A 136 -17.29 5.28 16.07
CA VAL A 136 -18.24 5.64 17.14
C VAL A 136 -18.66 4.44 18.01
N LEU A 137 -18.23 3.21 17.72
CA LEU A 137 -18.66 2.04 18.50
C LEU A 137 -17.62 1.66 19.57
N GLU A 138 -17.86 2.15 20.78
CA GLU A 138 -17.17 1.78 22.02
C GLU A 138 -17.41 0.29 22.37
N GLY A 139 -16.32 -0.49 22.51
CA GLY A 139 -16.35 -1.85 23.08
C GLY A 139 -15.18 -2.72 22.64
N GLU A 140 -14.59 -3.50 23.56
CA GLU A 140 -13.44 -4.38 23.30
C GLU A 140 -13.74 -5.50 22.28
N ASP A 141 -15.02 -5.88 22.13
CA ASP A 141 -15.48 -6.91 21.18
C ASP A 141 -15.94 -6.35 19.82
N ALA A 142 -16.11 -5.03 19.69
CA ALA A 142 -16.64 -4.39 18.49
C ALA A 142 -15.66 -4.51 17.30
N GLU A 143 -14.37 -4.40 17.58
CA GLU A 143 -13.29 -4.50 16.58
C GLU A 143 -13.17 -5.93 16.02
N THR A 144 -13.24 -6.94 16.91
CA THR A 144 -13.24 -8.36 16.52
C THR A 144 -14.47 -8.74 15.70
N ASN A 145 -15.65 -8.22 16.06
CA ASN A 145 -16.88 -8.48 15.31
C ASN A 145 -16.90 -7.74 13.96
N ALA A 146 -16.37 -6.51 13.89
CA ALA A 146 -16.20 -5.78 12.64
C ALA A 146 -15.22 -6.51 11.68
N LEU A 147 -14.12 -7.07 12.21
CA LEU A 147 -13.18 -7.90 11.46
C LEU A 147 -13.80 -9.21 10.93
N ARG A 148 -14.75 -9.80 11.68
CA ARG A 148 -15.50 -10.99 11.22
C ARG A 148 -16.55 -10.66 10.16
N ALA A 149 -17.12 -9.46 10.20
CA ALA A 149 -18.08 -8.98 9.23
C ALA A 149 -17.45 -8.57 7.88
N LYS A 150 -16.13 -8.35 7.83
CA LYS A 150 -15.42 -8.08 6.57
C LYS A 150 -15.54 -9.25 5.61
N ARG A 151 -15.81 -8.92 4.33
CA ARG A 151 -15.75 -9.89 3.23
C ARG A 151 -14.37 -10.53 3.15
N ARG A 152 -14.33 -11.78 2.69
CA ARG A 152 -13.10 -12.55 2.52
C ARG A 152 -12.74 -12.60 1.05
N CYS A 153 -11.47 -12.37 0.74
CA CYS A 153 -10.98 -12.43 -0.62
C CYS A 153 -11.19 -13.84 -1.20
N PRO A 154 -11.83 -14.00 -2.37
CA PRO A 154 -12.07 -15.32 -2.96
C PRO A 154 -10.77 -16.04 -3.39
N LYS A 155 -9.66 -15.30 -3.54
CA LYS A 155 -8.36 -15.86 -3.96
C LYS A 155 -7.48 -16.32 -2.80
N CYS A 156 -7.45 -15.59 -1.69
CA CYS A 156 -6.51 -15.84 -0.59
C CYS A 156 -7.15 -15.94 0.80
N GLY A 157 -8.46 -15.69 0.93
CA GLY A 157 -9.17 -15.72 2.21
C GLY A 157 -8.91 -14.54 3.14
N THR A 158 -7.97 -13.64 2.83
CA THR A 158 -7.71 -12.44 3.62
C THR A 158 -8.94 -11.53 3.68
N ALA A 159 -9.11 -10.80 4.80
CA ALA A 159 -10.16 -9.79 4.91
C ALA A 159 -10.00 -8.72 3.81
N MET A 160 -11.12 -8.26 3.26
CA MET A 160 -11.16 -7.21 2.25
C MET A 160 -11.53 -5.86 2.89
N ASP A 161 -10.97 -4.79 2.36
CA ASP A 161 -11.34 -3.43 2.70
C ASP A 161 -12.35 -2.89 1.69
N SER A 162 -13.44 -2.34 2.22
CA SER A 162 -14.55 -1.79 1.44
C SER A 162 -14.33 -0.31 1.16
N TYR A 163 -14.53 0.07 -0.10
CA TYR A 163 -14.44 1.46 -0.56
C TYR A 163 -15.65 1.83 -1.41
N LEU A 164 -16.16 3.04 -1.23
CA LEU A 164 -17.19 3.61 -2.11
C LEU A 164 -16.54 4.28 -3.31
N ILE A 165 -17.03 3.92 -4.51
CA ILE A 165 -16.64 4.58 -5.77
C ILE A 165 -17.63 5.70 -6.08
N ASP A 166 -18.91 5.39 -6.01
CA ASP A 166 -20.04 6.27 -6.30
C ASP A 166 -21.28 5.81 -5.51
N PRO A 167 -22.41 6.53 -5.55
CA PRO A 167 -23.62 6.14 -4.82
C PRO A 167 -24.24 4.80 -5.26
N LYS A 168 -23.74 4.17 -6.33
CA LYS A 168 -24.28 2.94 -6.89
C LYS A 168 -23.34 1.74 -6.79
N ARG A 169 -22.06 1.97 -6.49
CA ARG A 169 -21.00 0.95 -6.57
C ARG A 169 -20.02 1.06 -5.42
N LYS A 170 -19.77 -0.09 -4.81
CA LYS A 170 -18.77 -0.31 -3.79
C LYS A 170 -17.72 -1.29 -4.31
N LEU A 171 -16.46 -1.02 -4.01
CA LEU A 171 -15.31 -1.84 -4.35
C LEU A 171 -14.73 -2.46 -3.10
N HIS A 172 -14.66 -3.78 -3.07
CA HIS A 172 -13.94 -4.53 -2.05
C HIS A 172 -12.56 -4.87 -2.60
N VAL A 173 -11.52 -4.44 -1.89
CA VAL A 173 -10.12 -4.69 -2.27
C VAL A 173 -9.52 -5.67 -1.26
N CYS A 174 -8.82 -6.70 -1.74
CA CYS A 174 -8.12 -7.62 -0.86
C CYS A 174 -7.12 -6.89 0.05
N GLY A 175 -7.12 -7.21 1.35
CA GLY A 175 -6.16 -6.66 2.31
C GLY A 175 -4.71 -6.93 1.93
N ASN A 176 -4.40 -7.94 1.12
CA ASN A 176 -3.04 -8.21 0.61
C ASN A 176 -2.70 -7.50 -0.72
N ASN A 177 -3.51 -6.56 -1.20
CA ASN A 177 -3.20 -5.78 -2.40
C ASN A 177 -1.90 -4.98 -2.22
N PRO A 178 -1.01 -4.90 -3.23
CA PRO A 178 -1.10 -5.45 -4.59
C PRO A 178 -0.60 -6.89 -4.76
N THR A 179 -0.08 -7.52 -3.69
CA THR A 179 0.41 -8.90 -3.73
C THR A 179 -0.68 -9.89 -4.13
N CYS A 180 -1.92 -9.62 -3.72
CA CYS A 180 -3.11 -10.32 -4.19
C CYS A 180 -3.96 -9.38 -5.05
N ASP A 181 -4.34 -9.83 -6.24
CA ASP A 181 -5.16 -9.13 -7.23
C ASP A 181 -6.67 -9.39 -7.05
N GLY A 182 -7.07 -9.87 -5.87
CA GLY A 182 -8.47 -10.13 -5.54
C GLY A 182 -9.25 -8.84 -5.28
N TYR A 183 -10.32 -8.63 -6.02
CA TYR A 183 -11.28 -7.56 -5.80
C TYR A 183 -12.71 -8.04 -6.09
N GLU A 184 -13.69 -7.37 -5.50
CA GLU A 184 -15.11 -7.58 -5.82
C GLU A 184 -15.80 -6.23 -5.98
N ILE A 185 -16.77 -6.15 -6.89
CA ILE A 185 -17.63 -4.97 -7.06
C ILE A 185 -19.03 -5.34 -6.59
N GLU A 186 -19.56 -4.54 -5.70
CA GLU A 186 -20.92 -4.65 -5.19
C GLU A 186 -21.75 -3.49 -5.73
N GLU A 187 -22.83 -3.81 -6.43
CA GLU A 187 -23.80 -2.82 -6.93
C GLU A 187 -24.95 -2.68 -5.92
N GLY A 188 -25.32 -1.44 -5.60
CA GLY A 188 -26.36 -1.13 -4.62
C GLY A 188 -26.45 0.37 -4.36
N GLU A 189 -27.46 0.85 -3.65
CA GLU A 189 -27.57 2.27 -3.30
C GLU A 189 -26.82 2.58 -2.01
N PHE A 190 -25.73 3.33 -2.12
CA PHE A 190 -24.86 3.73 -1.02
C PHE A 190 -24.91 5.25 -0.82
N ARG A 191 -25.03 5.69 0.43
CA ARG A 191 -24.97 7.12 0.78
C ARG A 191 -23.55 7.51 1.14
N ILE A 192 -22.96 8.40 0.35
CA ILE A 192 -21.67 9.03 0.68
C ILE A 192 -21.97 10.20 1.63
N LYS A 193 -21.64 10.08 2.92
CA LYS A 193 -21.65 11.24 3.82
C LYS A 193 -20.49 12.17 3.42
N GLY A 194 -20.82 13.33 2.84
CA GLY A 194 -19.84 14.36 2.46
C GLY A 194 -19.92 14.89 1.02
N TYR A 195 -20.94 14.52 0.23
CA TYR A 195 -21.15 15.09 -1.12
C TYR A 195 -22.30 16.13 -1.09
N ASP A 196 -21.95 17.42 -0.95
CA ASP A 196 -22.85 18.57 -1.17
C ASP A 196 -23.03 18.85 -2.69
N GLY A 197 -23.48 17.84 -3.44
CA GLY A 197 -23.92 18.01 -4.83
C GLY A 197 -25.42 18.33 -4.88
N PRO A 198 -25.90 19.14 -5.84
CA PRO A 198 -27.22 19.76 -5.77
C PRO A 198 -28.34 18.73 -5.63
N ILE A 199 -29.18 18.96 -4.63
CA ILE A 199 -30.47 18.30 -4.47
C ILE A 199 -31.34 18.80 -5.62
N VAL A 200 -31.46 18.00 -6.67
CA VAL A 200 -32.47 18.27 -7.70
C VAL A 200 -33.80 17.76 -7.13
N GLU A 201 -34.51 18.68 -6.44
CA GLU A 201 -35.93 18.52 -6.20
C GLU A 201 -36.65 18.72 -7.53
N TRP A 202 -37.52 17.76 -7.90
CA TRP A 202 -38.50 17.91 -8.96
C TRP A 202 -39.83 18.39 -8.37
#